data_AF-A0AAN8IH74-F1
#
_entry.id   AF-A0AAN8IH74-F1
#
_cell.length_a   1.000
_cell.length_b   1.000
_cell.length_c   1.000
_cell.angle_alpha   90.00
_cell.angle_beta   90.00
_cell.angle_gamma   90.00
#
_symmetry.space_group_name_H-M   'P 1'
#
loop_
_entity.id
_entity.type
_entity.pdbx_description
1 polymer ?
#
loop_
_entity_poly.entity_id
_entity_poly.type
_entity_poly.pdbx_seq_one_letter_code
_entity_poly.pdbx_strand_id
1 'polypeptide(L)'
;MDEAWARDYRHLKGWVSARVKNQHGNVLYDGRILYTYFSFKIENECCLDRMDEMLSSPDRWQNRFRSLEEADQYLVCNCADAFVSMLHSQQCRAKLLPDDVAQRKFLNLQLLLIDDFRKRLAQIANQAESPWSEPFPNVMNAIWYLRQVVEEWSDSCILSGVTSTVSRAVFEESSAMFKHMWNQMAEDVVTSLRLQTIDVTKPYQQHFWCVMEPRLGSSSRDLTALFCPVLMKIRTTFANAGIQISKVVLYQLGYRTVMLE
;
A
#
# COMPACT_ATOMS: atom_id res chain seq x y z
N MET A 1 -27.13 4.33 -6.29
CA MET A 1 -28.39 5.10 -6.28
C MET A 1 -28.30 6.11 -5.14
N ASP A 2 -27.72 7.31 -5.20
CA ASP A 2 -27.33 8.23 -6.28
C ASP A 2 -28.44 9.11 -6.90
N GLU A 3 -29.15 9.86 -6.06
CA GLU A 3 -29.92 11.07 -6.46
C GLU A 3 -29.62 12.32 -5.62
N ALA A 4 -28.82 12.22 -4.56
CA ALA A 4 -28.45 13.35 -3.71
C ALA A 4 -27.34 14.20 -4.34
N TRP A 5 -26.28 13.58 -4.86
CA TRP A 5 -25.18 14.30 -5.53
C TRP A 5 -25.67 15.08 -6.77
N ALA A 6 -26.59 14.51 -7.56
CA ALA A 6 -27.10 15.17 -8.77
C ALA A 6 -27.98 16.42 -8.49
N ARG A 7 -28.44 16.61 -7.25
CA ARG A 7 -29.17 17.83 -6.84
C ARG A 7 -28.23 18.99 -6.51
N ASP A 8 -27.13 18.72 -5.81
CA ASP A 8 -26.13 19.76 -5.49
C ASP A 8 -25.41 20.29 -6.75
N TYR A 9 -25.15 19.41 -7.73
CA TYR A 9 -24.54 19.81 -9.00
C TYR A 9 -25.49 20.60 -9.93
N ARG A 10 -26.81 20.54 -9.74
CA ARG A 10 -27.78 21.28 -10.57
C ARG A 10 -27.73 22.79 -10.34
N HIS A 11 -27.45 23.22 -9.11
CA HIS A 11 -27.25 24.64 -8.78
C HIS A 11 -25.89 25.17 -9.29
N LEU A 12 -24.88 24.30 -9.39
CA LEU A 12 -23.55 24.65 -9.90
C LEU A 12 -23.49 24.78 -11.42
N LYS A 13 -24.36 24.11 -12.19
CA LYS A 13 -24.45 24.31 -13.65
C LYS A 13 -24.75 25.76 -14.05
N GLY A 14 -25.44 26.53 -13.20
CA GLY A 14 -25.67 27.97 -13.42
C GLY A 14 -24.39 28.82 -13.34
N TRP A 15 -23.39 28.38 -12.57
CA TRP A 15 -22.13 29.09 -12.38
C TRP A 15 -21.12 28.83 -13.50
N VAL A 16 -21.19 27.68 -14.16
CA VAL A 16 -20.27 27.28 -15.26
C VAL A 16 -20.35 28.22 -16.48
N SER A 17 -21.42 29.03 -16.60
CA SER A 17 -21.62 30.01 -17.68
C SER A 17 -21.48 31.47 -17.23
N ALA A 18 -21.24 31.72 -15.93
CA ALA A 18 -21.19 33.07 -15.38
C ALA A 18 -19.79 33.68 -15.57
N ARG A 19 -19.67 34.71 -16.43
CA ARG A 19 -18.53 35.63 -16.42
C ARG A 19 -18.87 36.82 -15.53
N VAL A 20 -18.19 36.97 -14.40
CA VAL A 20 -18.30 38.19 -13.60
C VAL A 20 -17.51 39.27 -14.33
N LYS A 21 -18.18 40.33 -14.79
CA LYS A 21 -17.53 41.47 -15.47
C LYS A 21 -17.45 42.68 -14.54
N ASN A 22 -16.37 43.46 -14.61
CA ASN A 22 -16.31 44.75 -13.93
C ASN A 22 -17.16 45.81 -14.65
N GLN A 23 -17.25 46.99 -14.06
CA GLN A 23 -17.98 48.16 -14.59
C GLN A 23 -17.51 48.60 -16.00
N HIS A 24 -16.35 48.13 -16.44
CA HIS A 24 -15.73 48.43 -17.74
C HIS A 24 -15.87 47.26 -18.74
N GLY A 25 -16.65 46.22 -18.41
CA GLY A 25 -16.89 45.07 -19.28
C GLY A 25 -15.79 44.00 -19.28
N ASN A 26 -14.71 44.17 -18.49
CA ASN A 26 -13.63 43.20 -18.38
C ASN A 26 -14.05 42.02 -17.50
N VAL A 27 -13.82 40.79 -17.96
CA VAL A 27 -14.08 39.57 -17.18
C VAL A 27 -13.11 39.53 -15.99
N LEU A 28 -13.64 39.63 -14.78
CA LEU A 28 -12.90 39.54 -13.51
C LEU A 28 -12.64 38.09 -13.11
N TYR A 29 -13.62 37.20 -13.32
CA TYR A 29 -13.52 35.78 -13.02
C TYR A 29 -14.33 34.97 -14.04
N ASP A 30 -13.73 33.89 -14.55
CA ASP A 30 -14.41 32.86 -15.35
C ASP A 30 -15.05 31.85 -14.39
N GLY A 31 -16.37 31.68 -14.45
CA GLY A 31 -17.12 30.73 -13.64
C GLY A 31 -16.64 29.29 -13.74
N ARG A 32 -15.95 28.91 -14.84
CA ARG A 32 -15.25 27.62 -14.96
C ARG A 32 -14.09 27.49 -13.98
N ILE A 33 -13.31 28.56 -13.76
CA ILE A 33 -12.16 28.56 -12.85
C ILE A 33 -12.62 28.45 -11.39
N LEU A 34 -13.67 29.20 -11.03
CA LEU A 34 -14.26 29.15 -9.69
C LEU A 34 -14.88 27.78 -9.38
N TYR A 35 -15.58 27.18 -10.35
CA TYR A 35 -16.12 25.83 -10.23
C TYR A 35 -15.02 24.78 -10.05
N THR A 36 -13.97 24.82 -10.87
CA THR A 36 -12.84 23.88 -10.74
C THR A 36 -12.12 24.02 -9.41
N TYR A 37 -11.92 25.26 -8.93
CA TYR A 37 -11.25 25.50 -7.65
C TYR A 37 -12.10 25.04 -6.45
N PHE A 38 -13.40 25.35 -6.46
CA PHE A 38 -14.33 24.94 -5.41
C PHE A 38 -14.51 23.41 -5.39
N SER A 39 -14.67 22.79 -6.56
CA SER A 39 -14.75 21.33 -6.72
C SER A 39 -13.48 20.66 -6.21
N PHE A 40 -12.29 21.18 -6.55
CA PHE A 40 -11.02 20.65 -6.04
C PHE A 40 -10.93 20.70 -4.51
N LYS A 41 -11.30 21.83 -3.89
CA LYS A 41 -11.21 21.98 -2.44
C LYS A 41 -12.16 21.02 -1.71
N ILE A 42 -13.41 20.94 -2.16
CA ILE A 42 -14.39 19.99 -1.61
C ILE A 42 -13.87 18.57 -1.77
N GLU A 43 -13.35 18.22 -2.95
CA GLU A 43 -12.85 16.89 -3.23
C GLU A 43 -11.70 16.50 -2.28
N ASN A 44 -10.78 17.42 -2.02
CA ASN A 44 -9.70 17.22 -1.06
C ASN A 44 -10.24 16.98 0.35
N GLU A 45 -11.13 17.84 0.85
CA GLU A 45 -11.73 17.71 2.19
C GLU A 45 -12.48 16.36 2.31
N CYS A 46 -13.34 16.01 1.35
CA CYS A 46 -14.07 14.75 1.36
C CYS A 46 -13.15 13.52 1.29
N CYS A 47 -12.03 13.58 0.56
CA CYS A 47 -11.08 12.46 0.51
C CYS A 47 -10.36 12.26 1.83
N LEU A 48 -9.98 13.35 2.50
CA LEU A 48 -9.33 13.29 3.81
C LEU A 48 -10.30 12.71 4.86
N ASP A 49 -11.54 13.20 4.89
CA ASP A 49 -12.57 12.67 5.79
C ASP A 49 -12.83 11.16 5.54
N ARG A 50 -12.89 10.77 4.26
CA ARG A 50 -13.09 9.36 3.89
C ARG A 50 -11.88 8.49 4.26
N MET A 51 -10.68 9.05 4.18
CA MET A 51 -9.44 8.38 4.61
C MET A 51 -9.40 8.19 6.13
N ASP A 52 -9.86 9.18 6.89
CA ASP A 52 -10.00 9.07 8.35
C ASP A 52 -11.03 8.00 8.72
N GLU A 53 -12.16 7.97 8.02
CA GLU A 53 -13.22 6.97 8.23
C GLU A 53 -12.70 5.54 7.96
N MET A 54 -12.02 5.30 6.83
CA MET A 54 -11.50 3.97 6.50
C MET A 54 -10.40 3.50 7.48
N LEU A 55 -9.57 4.41 7.99
CA LEU A 55 -8.53 4.09 8.98
C LEU A 55 -9.09 3.96 10.40
N SER A 56 -10.28 4.49 10.67
CA SER A 56 -10.97 4.37 11.96
C SER A 56 -11.95 3.20 12.00
N SER A 57 -12.22 2.56 10.85
CA SER A 57 -13.17 1.45 10.77
C SER A 57 -12.77 0.27 11.66
N PRO A 58 -13.72 -0.39 12.36
CA PRO A 58 -13.42 -1.56 13.20
C PRO A 58 -12.92 -2.77 12.39
N ASP A 59 -13.27 -2.86 11.11
CA ASP A 59 -12.91 -3.96 10.20
C ASP A 59 -11.80 -3.60 9.21
N ARG A 60 -11.10 -2.48 9.43
CA ARG A 60 -10.11 -1.92 8.49
C ARG A 60 -9.03 -2.90 8.08
N TRP A 61 -8.56 -3.75 8.99
CA TRP A 61 -7.47 -4.70 8.75
C TRP A 61 -7.95 -6.07 8.23
N GLN A 62 -9.25 -6.32 8.27
CA GLN A 62 -9.79 -7.57 7.76
C GLN A 62 -9.57 -7.68 6.26
N ASN A 63 -9.37 -8.91 5.78
CA ASN A 63 -9.22 -9.17 4.36
C ASN A 63 -10.51 -8.79 3.60
N ARG A 64 -10.35 -8.17 2.42
CA ARG A 64 -11.48 -7.75 1.57
C ARG A 64 -12.37 -8.91 1.09
N PHE A 65 -11.82 -10.12 1.02
CA PHE A 65 -12.51 -11.35 0.63
C PHE A 65 -12.55 -12.34 1.80
N ARG A 66 -13.30 -11.99 2.85
CA ARG A 66 -13.46 -12.75 4.11
C ARG A 66 -13.70 -14.28 3.96
N SER A 67 -14.31 -14.74 2.86
CA SER A 67 -14.67 -16.15 2.64
C SER A 67 -13.96 -16.79 1.44
N LEU A 68 -13.08 -16.06 0.75
CA LEU A 68 -12.37 -16.49 -0.45
C LEU A 68 -10.90 -16.07 -0.34
N GLU A 69 -10.23 -16.44 0.77
CA GLU A 69 -8.82 -16.08 1.01
C GLU A 69 -7.89 -16.59 -0.10
N GLU A 70 -8.24 -17.70 -0.75
CA GLU A 70 -7.52 -18.21 -1.94
C GLU A 70 -7.60 -17.29 -3.16
N ALA A 71 -8.63 -16.41 -3.22
CA ALA A 71 -8.80 -15.46 -4.30
C ALA A 71 -7.90 -14.22 -4.14
N ASP A 72 -7.41 -13.92 -2.92
CA ASP A 72 -6.57 -12.74 -2.68
C ASP A 72 -5.08 -13.09 -2.54
N GLN A 73 -4.37 -13.06 -3.65
CA GLN A 73 -2.91 -13.29 -3.66
C GLN A 73 -2.14 -12.31 -2.76
N TYR A 74 -2.71 -11.14 -2.44
CA TYR A 74 -2.05 -10.08 -1.69
C TYR A 74 -2.57 -9.92 -0.25
N LEU A 75 -3.59 -10.66 0.16
CA LEU A 75 -4.26 -10.51 1.46
C LEU A 75 -4.58 -9.02 1.79
N VAL A 76 -5.23 -8.32 0.86
CA VAL A 76 -5.49 -6.88 0.94
C VAL A 76 -6.49 -6.57 2.07
N CYS A 77 -6.16 -5.59 2.92
CA CYS A 77 -7.08 -5.09 3.95
C CYS A 77 -8.22 -4.27 3.33
N ASN A 78 -9.38 -4.26 3.97
CA ASN A 78 -10.50 -3.37 3.62
C ASN A 78 -10.06 -1.91 3.48
N CYS A 79 -9.16 -1.45 4.35
CA CYS A 79 -8.62 -0.10 4.30
C CYS A 79 -7.97 0.27 2.97
N ALA A 80 -7.09 -0.59 2.46
CA ALA A 80 -6.35 -0.36 1.23
C ALA A 80 -7.25 -0.52 0.01
N ASP A 81 -8.19 -1.47 0.04
CA ASP A 81 -9.15 -1.67 -1.05
C ASP A 81 -10.11 -0.46 -1.19
N ALA A 82 -10.62 0.05 -0.07
CA ALA A 82 -11.43 1.26 -0.03
C ALA A 82 -10.67 2.50 -0.52
N PHE A 83 -9.39 2.63 -0.13
CA PHE A 83 -8.52 3.70 -0.59
C PHE A 83 -8.31 3.68 -2.11
N VAL A 84 -7.95 2.51 -2.68
CA VAL A 84 -7.77 2.35 -4.13
C VAL A 84 -9.08 2.61 -4.88
N SER A 85 -10.21 2.13 -4.36
CA SER A 85 -11.54 2.38 -4.93
C SER A 85 -11.88 3.88 -4.95
N MET A 86 -11.54 4.60 -3.88
CA MET A 86 -11.69 6.06 -3.81
C MET A 86 -10.84 6.76 -4.87
N LEU A 87 -9.56 6.40 -5.02
CA LEU A 87 -8.66 6.98 -6.02
C LEU A 87 -9.11 6.67 -7.46
N HIS A 88 -9.60 5.47 -7.74
CA HIS A 88 -10.16 5.13 -9.05
C HIS A 88 -11.42 5.96 -9.35
N SER A 89 -12.29 6.13 -8.35
CA SER A 89 -13.47 7.00 -8.45
C SER A 89 -13.08 8.46 -8.77
N GLN A 90 -12.03 9.00 -8.12
CA GLN A 90 -11.44 10.30 -8.46
C GLN A 90 -10.99 10.37 -9.92
N GLN A 91 -10.26 9.35 -10.37
CA GLN A 91 -9.71 9.31 -11.73
C GLN A 91 -10.81 9.32 -12.79
N CYS A 92 -11.88 8.55 -12.56
CA CYS A 92 -13.05 8.53 -13.43
C CYS A 92 -13.72 9.91 -13.55
N ARG A 93 -13.87 10.64 -12.44
CA ARG A 93 -14.40 12.01 -12.46
C ARG A 93 -13.47 12.98 -13.16
N ALA A 94 -12.17 12.88 -12.90
CA ALA A 94 -11.16 13.76 -13.50
C ALA A 94 -11.14 13.64 -15.03
N LYS A 95 -11.31 12.44 -15.59
CA LYS A 95 -11.39 12.20 -17.05
C LYS A 95 -12.55 12.92 -17.74
N LEU A 96 -13.61 13.27 -17.00
CA LEU A 96 -14.77 14.00 -17.53
C LEU A 96 -14.53 15.52 -17.59
N LEU A 97 -13.44 16.01 -17.00
CA LEU A 97 -13.13 17.43 -16.99
C LEU A 97 -12.59 17.85 -18.38
N PRO A 98 -13.14 18.92 -18.98
CA PRO A 98 -12.75 19.36 -20.32
C PRO A 98 -11.42 20.14 -20.36
N ASP A 99 -10.80 20.41 -19.21
CA ASP A 99 -9.63 21.27 -19.06
C ASP A 99 -8.43 20.49 -18.50
N ASP A 100 -7.32 20.49 -19.24
CA ASP A 100 -6.07 19.81 -18.85
C ASP A 100 -5.49 20.38 -17.55
N VAL A 101 -5.71 21.66 -17.26
CA VAL A 101 -5.25 22.27 -16.00
C VAL A 101 -6.04 21.70 -14.83
N ALA A 102 -7.36 21.53 -14.98
CA ALA A 102 -8.20 20.86 -14.01
C ALA A 102 -7.80 19.39 -13.81
N GLN A 103 -7.60 18.63 -14.89
CA GLN A 103 -7.15 17.24 -14.82
C GLN A 103 -5.81 17.11 -14.07
N ARG A 104 -4.85 18.01 -14.34
CA ARG A 104 -3.56 18.04 -13.64
C ARG A 104 -3.70 18.32 -12.15
N LYS A 105 -4.63 19.20 -11.75
CA LYS A 105 -4.92 19.44 -10.33
C LYS A 105 -5.41 18.17 -9.64
N PHE A 106 -6.32 17.42 -10.26
CA PHE A 106 -6.80 16.15 -9.71
C PHE A 106 -5.69 15.10 -9.64
N LEU A 107 -4.79 15.03 -10.62
CA LEU A 107 -3.61 14.18 -10.54
C LEU A 107 -2.73 14.55 -9.33
N ASN A 108 -2.47 15.84 -9.12
CA ASN A 108 -1.71 16.30 -7.95
C ASN A 108 -2.40 15.94 -6.64
N LEU A 109 -3.74 16.02 -6.58
CA LEU A 109 -4.50 15.58 -5.41
C LEU A 109 -4.35 14.07 -5.16
N GLN A 110 -4.44 13.24 -6.20
CA GLN A 110 -4.23 11.80 -6.05
C GLN A 110 -2.85 11.48 -5.46
N LEU A 111 -1.80 12.16 -5.93
CA LEU A 111 -0.44 11.99 -5.43
C LEU A 111 -0.29 12.44 -3.97
N LEU A 112 -0.91 13.55 -3.59
CA LEU A 112 -0.95 14.02 -2.21
C LEU A 112 -1.66 13.00 -1.30
N LEU A 113 -2.79 12.45 -1.74
CA LEU A 113 -3.54 11.44 -0.99
C LEU A 113 -2.75 10.13 -0.85
N ILE A 114 -2.06 9.70 -1.91
CA ILE A 114 -1.17 8.52 -1.89
C ILE A 114 -0.07 8.70 -0.85
N ASP A 115 0.59 9.85 -0.85
CA ASP A 115 1.66 10.14 0.10
C ASP A 115 1.16 10.26 1.54
N ASP A 116 0.01 10.91 1.77
CA ASP A 116 -0.59 11.04 3.10
C ASP A 116 -1.01 9.67 3.66
N PHE A 117 -1.65 8.84 2.83
CA PHE A 117 -2.02 7.48 3.22
C PHE A 117 -0.79 6.63 3.56
N ARG A 118 0.26 6.70 2.73
CA ARG A 118 1.54 6.02 3.00
C ARG A 118 2.15 6.45 4.33
N LYS A 119 2.18 7.75 4.62
CA LYS A 119 2.69 8.29 5.90
C LYS A 119 1.88 7.79 7.09
N ARG A 120 0.55 7.78 7.00
CA ARG A 120 -0.34 7.27 8.05
C ARG A 120 -0.12 5.77 8.28
N LEU A 121 -0.02 4.98 7.21
CA LEU A 121 0.32 3.56 7.29
C LEU A 121 1.69 3.35 7.97
N ALA A 122 2.69 4.18 7.66
CA ALA A 122 4.00 4.09 8.30
C ALA A 122 3.94 4.41 9.80
N GLN A 123 3.18 5.43 10.19
CA GLN A 123 2.95 5.74 11.60
C GLN A 123 2.28 4.58 12.33
N ILE A 124 1.25 3.98 11.72
CA ILE A 124 0.54 2.82 12.28
C ILE A 124 1.49 1.62 12.45
N ALA A 125 2.30 1.32 11.43
CA ALA A 125 3.28 0.22 11.51
C ALA A 125 4.32 0.46 12.62
N ASN A 126 4.81 1.70 12.76
CA ASN A 126 5.79 2.06 13.80
C ASN A 126 5.22 2.00 15.22
N GLN A 127 3.90 2.05 15.38
CA GLN A 127 3.21 1.93 16.66
C GLN A 127 2.83 0.49 17.01
N ALA A 128 3.05 -0.47 16.11
CA ALA A 128 2.75 -1.87 16.36
C ALA A 128 3.69 -2.44 17.45
N GLU A 129 3.15 -3.27 18.32
CA GLU A 129 3.93 -3.91 19.41
C GLU A 129 5.00 -4.87 18.86
N SER A 130 4.73 -5.50 17.72
CA SER A 130 5.58 -6.51 17.11
C SER A 130 5.38 -6.58 15.60
N PRO A 131 6.42 -6.89 14.80
CA PRO A 131 6.30 -7.15 13.36
C PRO A 131 5.38 -8.32 13.01
N TRP A 132 5.00 -9.13 14.00
CA TRP A 132 4.21 -10.35 13.84
C TRP A 132 2.75 -10.21 14.30
N SER A 133 2.35 -9.05 14.80
CA SER A 133 1.00 -8.78 15.31
C SER A 133 0.30 -7.69 14.50
N GLU A 134 -1.02 -7.78 14.38
CA GLU A 134 -1.84 -6.71 13.80
C GLU A 134 -1.53 -5.37 14.50
N PRO A 135 -1.35 -4.26 13.76
CA PRO A 135 -1.60 -4.09 12.32
C PRO A 135 -0.40 -4.32 11.39
N PHE A 136 0.77 -4.69 11.89
CA PHE A 136 2.01 -4.65 11.11
C PHE A 136 1.96 -5.51 9.83
N PRO A 137 1.56 -6.80 9.88
CA PRO A 137 1.44 -7.63 8.66
C PRO A 137 0.41 -7.09 7.66
N ASN A 138 -0.72 -6.58 8.14
CA ASN A 138 -1.79 -6.03 7.30
C ASN A 138 -1.32 -4.76 6.58
N VAL A 139 -0.59 -3.89 7.27
CA VAL A 139 0.06 -2.72 6.67
C VAL A 139 1.09 -3.16 5.64
N MET A 140 1.91 -4.18 5.95
CA MET A 140 2.92 -4.68 5.02
C MET A 140 2.31 -5.19 3.70
N ASN A 141 1.21 -5.94 3.79
CA ASN A 141 0.43 -6.38 2.64
C ASN A 141 -0.18 -5.20 1.88
N ALA A 142 -0.76 -4.22 2.59
CA ALA A 142 -1.33 -3.01 1.98
C ALA A 142 -0.28 -2.22 1.20
N ILE A 143 0.91 -1.99 1.77
CA ILE A 143 2.01 -1.29 1.12
C ILE A 143 2.47 -2.03 -0.14
N TRP A 144 2.57 -3.37 -0.09
CA TRP A 144 2.91 -4.16 -1.27
C TRP A 144 1.85 -4.03 -2.36
N TYR A 145 0.57 -4.15 -2.00
CA TYR A 145 -0.55 -4.00 -2.93
C TYR A 145 -0.60 -2.61 -3.57
N LEU A 146 -0.49 -1.54 -2.77
CA LEU A 146 -0.48 -0.16 -3.25
C LEU A 146 0.67 0.11 -4.21
N ARG A 147 1.85 -0.48 -3.95
CA ARG A 147 2.97 -0.44 -4.89
C ARG A 147 2.57 -1.01 -6.25
N GLN A 148 1.96 -2.21 -6.29
CA GLN A 148 1.55 -2.85 -7.55
C GLN A 148 0.51 -1.99 -8.28
N VAL A 149 -0.49 -1.47 -7.57
CA VAL A 149 -1.53 -0.61 -8.16
C VAL A 149 -0.94 0.66 -8.78
N VAL A 150 -0.01 1.33 -8.09
CA VAL A 150 0.63 2.54 -8.60
C VAL A 150 1.57 2.24 -9.77
N GLU A 151 2.26 1.10 -9.74
CA GLU A 151 3.09 0.60 -10.85
C GLU A 151 2.22 0.34 -12.10
N GLU A 152 1.07 -0.33 -11.95
CA GLU A 152 0.09 -0.54 -13.03
C GLU A 152 -0.48 0.76 -13.59
N TRP A 153 -0.70 1.78 -12.75
CA TRP A 153 -1.13 3.11 -13.21
C TRP A 153 -0.04 3.83 -14.01
N SER A 154 1.22 3.70 -13.60
CA SER A 154 2.37 4.19 -14.36
C SER A 154 2.45 3.52 -15.75
N ASP A 155 2.25 2.21 -15.81
CA ASP A 155 2.28 1.45 -17.08
C ASP A 155 1.08 1.79 -17.97
N SER A 156 -0.10 1.95 -17.39
CA SER A 156 -1.30 2.39 -18.13
C SER A 156 -1.12 3.78 -18.75
N CYS A 157 -0.37 4.65 -18.09
CA CYS A 157 0.02 5.95 -18.62
C CYS A 157 0.83 5.79 -19.93
N ILE A 158 1.74 4.81 -20.01
CA ILE A 158 2.54 4.49 -21.21
C ILE A 158 1.63 4.08 -22.38
N LEU A 159 0.64 3.22 -22.13
CA LEU A 159 -0.24 2.67 -23.16
C LEU A 159 -1.25 3.69 -23.70
N SER A 160 -1.65 4.66 -22.89
CA SER A 160 -2.65 5.67 -23.27
C SER A 160 -2.14 6.69 -24.30
N GLY A 161 -0.83 6.80 -24.53
CA GLY A 161 -0.21 7.77 -25.45
C GLY A 161 -0.44 9.25 -25.13
N VAL A 162 -1.31 9.55 -24.16
CA VAL A 162 -1.89 10.88 -23.87
C VAL A 162 -1.43 11.42 -22.50
N THR A 163 -0.68 10.66 -21.71
CA THR A 163 -0.11 11.17 -20.47
C THR A 163 1.34 11.58 -20.68
N SER A 164 1.65 12.84 -20.36
CA SER A 164 3.00 13.38 -20.46
C SER A 164 4.00 12.49 -19.71
N THR A 165 5.24 12.40 -20.21
CA THR A 165 6.37 11.73 -19.53
C THR A 165 6.50 12.10 -18.04
N VAL A 166 6.03 13.30 -17.68
CA VAL A 166 5.94 13.80 -16.30
C VAL A 166 5.01 12.95 -15.43
N SER A 167 3.80 12.61 -15.87
CA SER A 167 2.85 11.82 -15.07
C SER A 167 3.39 10.43 -14.76
N ARG A 168 4.08 9.81 -15.71
CA ARG A 168 4.76 8.52 -15.52
C ARG A 168 5.81 8.60 -14.42
N ALA A 169 6.74 9.54 -14.55
CA ALA A 169 7.85 9.69 -13.60
C ALA A 169 7.36 9.89 -12.16
N VAL A 170 6.23 10.58 -11.98
CA VAL A 170 5.67 10.86 -10.66
C VAL A 170 4.99 9.63 -10.02
N PHE A 171 4.34 8.77 -10.81
CA PHE A 171 3.85 7.48 -10.29
C PHE A 171 5.00 6.49 -10.04
N GLU A 172 6.05 6.49 -10.87
CA GLU A 172 7.27 5.71 -10.60
C GLU A 172 7.93 6.10 -9.27
N GLU A 173 8.02 7.40 -8.98
CA GLU A 173 8.52 7.91 -7.70
C GLU A 173 7.66 7.44 -6.52
N SER A 174 6.33 7.51 -6.69
CA SER A 174 5.38 7.03 -5.67
C SER A 174 5.51 5.52 -5.41
N SER A 175 5.66 4.71 -6.47
CA SER A 175 5.91 3.26 -6.36
C SER A 175 7.25 2.98 -5.67
N ALA A 176 8.31 3.75 -5.99
CA ALA A 176 9.60 3.63 -5.33
C ALA A 176 9.53 3.93 -3.83
N MET A 177 8.73 4.92 -3.40
CA MET A 177 8.50 5.21 -1.98
C MET A 177 7.79 4.05 -1.25
N PHE A 178 6.77 3.43 -1.86
CA PHE A 178 6.15 2.24 -1.28
C PHE A 178 7.13 1.06 -1.19
N LYS A 179 7.93 0.84 -2.24
CA LYS A 179 8.97 -0.20 -2.25
C LYS A 179 9.99 0.01 -1.13
N HIS A 180 10.43 1.26 -0.92
CA HIS A 180 11.36 1.58 0.16
C HIS A 180 10.76 1.29 1.54
N MET A 181 9.54 1.76 1.79
CA MET A 181 8.85 1.52 3.05
C MET A 181 8.64 0.02 3.31
N TRP A 182 8.19 -0.73 2.30
CA TRP A 182 8.04 -2.19 2.41
C TRP A 182 9.39 -2.85 2.75
N ASN A 183 10.48 -2.39 2.13
CA ASN A 183 11.81 -2.94 2.40
C ASN A 183 12.27 -2.70 3.84
N GLN A 184 11.92 -1.57 4.44
CA GLN A 184 12.18 -1.29 5.86
C GLN A 184 11.38 -2.24 6.75
N MET A 185 10.07 -2.36 6.50
CA MET A 185 9.22 -3.29 7.26
C MET A 185 9.70 -4.74 7.14
N ALA A 186 10.14 -5.14 5.95
CA ALA A 186 10.73 -6.46 5.72
C ALA A 186 12.00 -6.69 6.55
N GLU A 187 12.84 -5.66 6.69
CA GLU A 187 14.04 -5.72 7.52
C GLU A 187 13.69 -5.90 9.01
N ASP A 188 12.63 -5.24 9.49
CA ASP A 188 12.17 -5.39 10.87
C ASP A 188 11.68 -6.81 11.16
N VAL A 189 10.96 -7.42 10.20
CA VAL A 189 10.52 -8.82 10.27
C VAL A 189 11.71 -9.77 10.32
N VAL A 190 12.68 -9.61 9.42
CA VAL A 190 13.89 -10.45 9.35
C VAL A 190 14.73 -10.29 10.63
N THR A 191 14.92 -9.06 11.09
CA THR A 191 15.65 -8.76 12.33
C THR A 191 14.97 -9.40 13.53
N SER A 192 13.64 -9.27 13.64
CA SER A 192 12.88 -9.91 14.72
C SER A 192 12.99 -11.44 14.67
N LEU A 193 12.89 -12.05 13.48
CA LEU A 193 13.08 -13.49 13.30
C LEU A 193 14.47 -13.93 13.77
N ARG A 194 15.51 -13.19 13.38
CA ARG A 194 16.89 -13.46 13.77
C ARG A 194 17.05 -13.43 15.28
N LEU A 195 16.53 -12.39 15.94
CA LEU A 195 16.57 -12.26 17.40
C LEU A 195 15.86 -13.41 18.11
N GLN A 196 14.67 -13.81 17.64
CA GLN A 196 13.95 -14.95 18.21
C GLN A 196 14.64 -16.31 18.01
N THR A 197 15.50 -16.42 17.00
CA THR A 197 16.18 -17.67 16.64
C THR A 197 17.54 -17.80 17.32
N ILE A 198 18.21 -16.68 17.64
CA ILE A 198 19.52 -16.67 18.28
C ILE A 198 19.53 -17.51 19.57
N ASP A 199 18.56 -17.33 20.46
CA ASP A 199 18.53 -18.05 21.74
C ASP A 199 18.35 -19.56 21.55
N VAL A 200 17.52 -19.96 20.59
CA VAL A 200 17.27 -21.36 20.25
C VAL A 200 18.49 -22.00 19.56
N THR A 201 19.35 -21.19 18.95
CA THR A 201 20.54 -21.64 18.21
C THR A 201 21.77 -21.80 19.10
N LYS A 202 21.80 -21.18 20.30
CA LYS A 202 22.95 -21.26 21.24
C LYS A 202 23.39 -22.71 21.56
N PRO A 203 22.49 -23.67 21.89
CA PRO A 203 22.91 -25.04 22.20
C PRO A 203 23.54 -25.77 21.00
N TYR A 204 23.12 -25.42 19.78
CA TYR A 204 23.67 -25.97 18.55
C TYR A 204 25.04 -25.36 18.20
N GLN A 205 25.24 -24.07 18.46
CA GLN A 205 26.54 -23.39 18.26
C GLN A 205 27.62 -23.88 19.20
N GLN A 206 27.25 -24.21 20.45
CA GLN A 206 28.16 -24.74 21.47
C GLN A 206 28.56 -26.19 21.22
N HIS A 207 28.04 -26.82 20.16
CA HIS A 207 28.42 -28.17 19.81
C HIS A 207 29.84 -28.22 19.25
N PHE A 208 30.61 -29.22 19.68
CA PHE A 208 31.98 -29.43 19.20
C PHE A 208 31.94 -30.05 17.79
N TRP A 209 31.69 -29.22 16.78
CA TRP A 209 31.72 -29.57 15.36
C TRP A 209 32.99 -30.35 14.98
N CYS A 210 34.12 -29.97 15.57
CA CYS A 210 35.43 -30.57 15.33
C CYS A 210 35.60 -31.99 15.90
N VAL A 211 34.69 -32.46 16.76
CA VAL A 211 34.74 -33.80 17.39
C VAL A 211 33.71 -34.75 16.78
N MET A 212 32.88 -34.25 15.85
CA MET A 212 31.84 -35.05 15.21
C MET A 212 32.51 -36.01 14.21
N GLU A 213 32.43 -37.31 14.45
CA GLU A 213 32.93 -38.31 13.48
C GLU A 213 32.15 -38.16 12.16
N PRO A 214 32.85 -38.02 11.01
CA PRO A 214 32.18 -37.93 9.74
C PRO A 214 31.40 -39.22 9.50
N ARG A 215 30.08 -39.10 9.29
CA ARG A 215 29.17 -40.21 8.97
C ARG A 215 29.38 -40.74 7.54
N LEU A 216 30.63 -41.05 7.20
CA LEU A 216 31.03 -41.67 5.94
C LEU A 216 30.56 -43.12 5.96
N GLY A 217 29.39 -43.39 5.38
CA GLY A 217 28.93 -44.75 5.06
C GLY A 217 27.54 -45.13 5.55
N SER A 218 26.89 -44.36 6.42
CA SER A 218 25.47 -44.57 6.74
C SER A 218 24.59 -43.68 5.86
N SER A 219 23.61 -44.29 5.20
CA SER A 219 22.66 -43.62 4.28
C SER A 219 21.68 -42.66 4.98
N SER A 220 21.80 -42.48 6.30
CA SER A 220 20.99 -41.56 7.09
C SER A 220 21.62 -40.16 7.06
N ARG A 221 21.06 -39.30 6.21
CA ARG A 221 21.32 -37.85 6.15
C ARG A 221 20.45 -37.10 7.17
N ASP A 222 20.35 -37.64 8.39
CA ASP A 222 19.43 -37.11 9.39
C ASP A 222 19.98 -35.82 10.02
N LEU A 223 19.07 -34.88 10.28
CA LEU A 223 19.35 -33.62 10.95
C LEU A 223 19.84 -33.88 12.39
N THR A 224 20.81 -33.08 12.86
CA THR A 224 21.27 -33.15 14.25
C THR A 224 20.11 -32.83 15.19
N ALA A 225 19.91 -33.65 16.24
CA ALA A 225 18.80 -33.48 17.19
C ALA A 225 18.76 -32.08 17.85
N LEU A 226 19.92 -31.45 18.03
CA LEU A 226 20.04 -30.08 18.57
C LEU A 226 19.62 -28.98 17.59
N PHE A 227 19.52 -29.29 16.30
CA PHE A 227 19.02 -28.38 15.29
C PHE A 227 17.49 -28.45 15.16
N CYS A 228 16.85 -29.54 15.63
CA CYS A 228 15.40 -29.70 15.58
C CYS A 228 14.63 -28.54 16.26
N PRO A 229 15.03 -28.02 17.44
CA PRO A 229 14.38 -26.85 18.04
C PRO A 229 14.46 -25.59 17.17
N VAL A 230 15.60 -25.36 16.49
CA VAL A 230 15.80 -24.23 15.59
C VAL A 230 14.84 -24.33 14.41
N LEU A 231 14.81 -25.49 13.75
CA LEU A 231 13.89 -25.75 12.64
C LEU A 231 12.42 -25.63 13.05
N MET A 232 12.05 -26.15 14.22
CA MET A 232 10.69 -26.02 14.73
C MET A 232 10.34 -24.57 15.01
N LYS A 233 11.24 -23.77 15.61
CA LYS A 233 11.01 -22.34 15.85
C LYS A 233 10.81 -21.58 14.54
N ILE A 234 11.69 -21.77 13.57
CA ILE A 234 11.58 -21.15 12.23
C ILE A 234 10.26 -21.57 11.58
N ARG A 235 9.98 -22.88 11.53
CA ARG A 235 8.76 -23.42 10.93
C ARG A 235 7.50 -22.83 11.55
N THR A 236 7.41 -22.78 12.89
CA THR A 236 6.25 -22.25 13.59
C THR A 236 6.10 -20.75 13.33
N THR A 237 7.19 -19.98 13.34
CA THR A 237 7.13 -18.54 13.03
C THR A 237 6.64 -18.30 11.60
N PHE A 238 7.17 -19.03 10.61
CA PHE A 238 6.72 -18.91 9.22
C PHE A 238 5.29 -19.43 9.00
N ALA A 239 4.86 -20.49 9.69
CA ALA A 239 3.49 -20.98 9.62
C ALA A 239 2.51 -19.93 10.15
N ASN A 240 2.84 -19.30 11.28
CA ASN A 240 2.02 -18.23 11.86
C ASN A 240 2.03 -16.97 10.99
N ALA A 241 3.19 -16.60 10.44
CA ALA A 241 3.31 -15.49 9.49
C ALA A 241 2.54 -15.76 8.19
N GLY A 242 2.50 -17.02 7.73
CA GLY A 242 1.76 -17.48 6.55
C GLY A 242 0.25 -17.25 6.59
N ILE A 243 -0.30 -17.01 7.77
CA ILE A 243 -1.72 -16.67 7.96
C ILE A 243 -1.96 -15.17 7.72
N GLN A 244 -0.97 -14.32 8.03
CA GLN A 244 -1.15 -12.85 8.07
C GLN A 244 -0.40 -12.13 6.96
N ILE A 245 0.67 -12.72 6.42
CA ILE A 245 1.50 -12.17 5.35
C ILE A 245 1.21 -12.94 4.07
N SER A 246 0.93 -12.20 3.00
CA SER A 246 0.60 -12.84 1.72
C SER A 246 1.75 -13.70 1.18
N LYS A 247 1.42 -14.77 0.45
CA LYS A 247 2.42 -15.67 -0.15
C LYS A 247 3.43 -14.92 -1.03
N VAL A 248 2.97 -13.89 -1.74
CA VAL A 248 3.83 -13.04 -2.58
C VAL A 248 4.84 -12.27 -1.72
N VAL A 249 4.39 -11.67 -0.62
CA VAL A 249 5.25 -10.94 0.31
C VAL A 249 6.24 -11.88 1.01
N LEU A 250 5.81 -13.09 1.39
CA LEU A 250 6.70 -14.12 1.95
C LEU A 250 7.76 -14.60 0.98
N TYR A 251 7.41 -14.80 -0.30
CA TYR A 251 8.37 -15.18 -1.33
C TYR A 251 9.45 -14.11 -1.50
N GLN A 252 9.05 -12.84 -1.51
CA GLN A 252 9.96 -11.70 -1.59
C GLN A 252 10.85 -11.57 -0.34
N LEU A 253 10.30 -11.82 0.85
CA LEU A 253 11.06 -11.90 2.10
C LEU A 253 12.09 -13.03 2.05
N GLY A 254 11.70 -14.23 1.61
CA GLY A 254 12.59 -15.40 1.51
C GLY A 254 13.77 -15.16 0.57
N TYR A 255 13.53 -14.55 -0.60
CA TYR A 255 14.60 -14.18 -1.53
C TYR A 255 15.63 -13.25 -0.89
N ARG A 256 15.18 -12.27 -0.08
CA ARG A 256 16.07 -11.35 0.63
C ARG A 256 16.88 -12.03 1.73
N THR A 257 16.26 -12.89 2.52
CA THR A 257 16.95 -13.61 3.60
C THR A 257 18.05 -14.52 3.07
N VAL A 258 17.86 -15.10 1.88
CA VAL A 258 18.85 -16.01 1.24
C VAL A 258 19.94 -15.24 0.48
N MET A 259 19.66 -14.05 -0.06
CA MET A 259 20.61 -13.25 -0.84
C MET A 259 21.46 -12.27 0.01
N LEU A 260 21.27 -12.25 1.34
CA LEU A 260 22.09 -11.47 2.28
C LEU A 260 23.22 -12.31 2.93
N GLU A 261 23.43 -13.54 2.48
CA GLU A 261 24.65 -14.34 2.70
C GLU A 261 25.49 -14.39 1.42
#